data_AF-A0JNP8-F1
#
_entry.id   AF-A0JNP8-F1
#
_cell.length_a   1.000
_cell.length_b   1.000
_cell.length_c   1.000
_cell.angle_alpha   90.00
_cell.angle_beta   90.00
_cell.angle_gamma   90.00
#
_symmetry.space_group_name_H-M   'P 1'
#
loop_
_entity.id
_entity.type
_entity.pdbx_description
1 polymer ?
#
loop_
_entity_poly.entity_id
_entity_poly.type
_entity_poly.pdbx_seq_one_letter_code
_entity_poly.pdbx_strand_id
1 'polypeptide(L)'
;MATRSCREKAQKLNEQHQLILSKLLREEDNKYCADCEAKGPRWASWNIGVFICIRCAGIHRNLGVHISRVKSVNLDQWTPEQIQCMQDMGNTKARLLYEANLPENFRRPQTDQAVEFFIRDKYEKKKYYDKNAIAITNKEKEKKKK
;
A
#
# COMPACT_ATOMS: atom_id res chain seq x y z
N MET A 1 -16.64 26.47 -14.91
CA MET A 1 -17.32 25.76 -13.80
C MET A 1 -17.71 24.37 -14.26
N ALA A 2 -17.45 23.31 -13.50
CA ALA A 2 -17.84 21.95 -13.88
C ALA A 2 -19.36 21.80 -13.92
N THR A 3 -19.90 21.15 -14.96
CA THR A 3 -21.34 20.92 -15.14
C THR A 3 -21.89 20.00 -14.06
N ARG A 4 -23.20 20.11 -13.74
CA ARG A 4 -23.89 19.23 -12.78
C ARG A 4 -23.66 17.74 -13.09
N SER A 5 -23.75 17.36 -14.37
CA SER A 5 -23.48 15.98 -14.83
C SER A 5 -22.05 15.52 -14.54
N CYS A 6 -21.05 16.41 -14.65
CA CYS A 6 -19.65 16.08 -14.35
C CYS A 6 -19.45 15.79 -12.84
N ARG A 7 -20.12 16.56 -11.97
CA ARG A 7 -20.07 16.35 -10.51
C ARG A 7 -20.71 15.01 -10.11
N GLU A 8 -21.86 14.67 -10.68
CA GLU A 8 -22.55 13.39 -10.42
C GLU A 8 -21.71 12.18 -10.86
N LYS A 9 -21.03 12.28 -12.01
CA LYS A 9 -20.10 11.23 -12.48
C LYS A 9 -18.91 11.06 -11.55
N ALA A 10 -18.30 12.17 -11.12
CA ALA A 10 -17.17 12.14 -10.19
C ALA A 10 -17.55 11.53 -8.83
N GLN A 11 -18.75 11.82 -8.33
CA GLN A 11 -19.25 11.24 -7.09
C GLN A 11 -19.45 9.72 -7.20
N LYS A 12 -20.12 9.25 -8.27
CA LYS A 12 -20.28 7.80 -8.51
C LYS A 12 -18.95 7.08 -8.62
N LEU A 13 -17.97 7.68 -9.31
CA LEU A 13 -16.63 7.11 -9.42
C LEU A 13 -15.94 7.01 -8.06
N ASN A 14 -16.08 8.04 -7.22
CA ASN A 14 -15.53 8.02 -5.87
C ASN A 14 -16.18 6.94 -5.01
N GLU A 15 -17.50 6.77 -5.06
CA GLU A 15 -18.22 5.69 -4.37
C GLU A 15 -17.73 4.30 -4.81
N GLN A 16 -17.51 4.10 -6.11
CA GLN A 16 -16.92 2.87 -6.64
C GLN A 16 -15.52 2.60 -6.09
N HIS A 17 -14.65 3.62 -6.07
CA HIS A 17 -13.31 3.51 -5.50
C HIS A 17 -13.34 3.11 -4.01
N GLN A 18 -14.25 3.70 -3.23
CA GLN A 18 -14.42 3.39 -1.82
C GLN A 18 -14.86 1.93 -1.60
N LEU A 19 -15.76 1.40 -2.45
CA LEU A 19 -16.16 -0.01 -2.41
C LEU A 19 -15.00 -0.95 -2.71
N ILE A 20 -14.15 -0.61 -3.68
CA ILE A 20 -12.96 -1.40 -4.03
C ILE A 20 -11.97 -1.42 -2.87
N LEU A 21 -11.63 -0.27 -2.31
CA LEU A 21 -10.72 -0.18 -1.17
C LEU A 21 -11.26 -0.94 0.05
N SER A 22 -12.57 -0.85 0.31
CA SER A 22 -13.24 -1.60 1.37
C SER A 22 -13.22 -3.12 1.12
N LYS A 23 -13.22 -3.54 -0.14
CA LYS A 23 -13.05 -4.96 -0.51
C LYS A 23 -11.60 -5.40 -0.25
N LEU A 24 -10.61 -4.61 -0.65
CA LEU A 24 -9.19 -4.92 -0.41
C LEU A 24 -8.88 -5.03 1.09
N LEU A 25 -9.40 -4.13 1.92
CA LEU A 25 -9.21 -4.17 3.39
C LEU A 25 -9.83 -5.40 4.07
N ARG A 26 -10.71 -6.14 3.40
CA ARG A 26 -11.28 -7.40 3.91
C ARG A 26 -10.37 -8.61 3.70
N GLU A 27 -9.36 -8.50 2.82
CA GLU A 27 -8.37 -9.55 2.62
C GLU A 27 -7.50 -9.72 3.88
N GLU A 28 -7.14 -10.95 4.24
CA GLU A 28 -6.50 -11.26 5.53
C GLU A 28 -5.22 -10.44 5.79
N ASP A 29 -4.37 -10.30 4.78
CA ASP A 29 -3.11 -9.55 4.91
C ASP A 29 -3.29 -8.03 4.97
N ASN A 30 -4.40 -7.52 4.43
CA ASN A 30 -4.71 -6.09 4.43
C ASN A 30 -5.43 -5.64 5.71
N LYS A 31 -5.89 -6.57 6.56
CA LYS A 31 -6.46 -6.27 7.88
C LYS A 31 -5.44 -5.72 8.88
N TYR A 32 -4.15 -5.85 8.58
CA TYR A 32 -3.04 -5.44 9.44
C TYR A 32 -2.13 -4.47 8.70
N CYS A 33 -1.56 -3.52 9.43
CA CYS A 33 -0.58 -2.58 8.90
C CYS A 33 0.64 -3.34 8.34
N ALA A 34 1.06 -2.99 7.12
CA ALA A 34 2.20 -3.62 6.45
C ALA A 34 3.54 -3.46 7.22
N ASP A 35 3.65 -2.50 8.15
CA ASP A 35 4.92 -2.17 8.82
C ASP A 35 4.96 -2.44 10.32
N CYS A 36 3.83 -2.29 11.03
CA CYS A 36 3.76 -2.54 12.48
C CYS A 36 2.69 -3.57 12.88
N GLU A 37 1.98 -4.18 11.93
CA GLU A 37 0.92 -5.16 12.18
C GLU A 37 -0.24 -4.66 13.06
N ALA A 38 -0.35 -3.35 13.27
CA ALA A 38 -1.53 -2.76 13.90
C ALA A 38 -2.80 -3.09 13.10
N LYS A 39 -3.86 -3.51 13.79
CA LYS A 39 -5.15 -3.89 13.19
C LYS A 39 -5.85 -2.69 12.55
N GLY A 40 -6.56 -2.94 11.45
CA GLY A 40 -7.45 -1.98 10.79
C GLY A 40 -6.72 -0.76 10.21
N PRO A 41 -5.74 -0.94 9.31
CA PRO A 41 -5.09 0.19 8.64
C PRO A 41 -6.12 1.02 7.86
N ARG A 42 -6.11 2.34 8.08
CA ARG A 42 -7.01 3.30 7.40
C ARG A 42 -6.27 4.26 6.46
N TRP A 43 -4.97 4.02 6.27
CA TRP A 43 -4.12 4.78 5.38
C TRP A 43 -3.46 3.82 4.40
N ALA A 44 -2.99 4.35 3.28
CA ALA A 44 -2.30 3.58 2.27
C ALA A 44 -1.18 4.39 1.63
N SER A 45 -0.08 3.73 1.29
CA SER A 45 0.90 4.26 0.35
C SER A 45 0.58 3.72 -1.02
N TRP A 46 0.00 4.54 -1.89
CA TRP A 46 -0.61 4.06 -3.14
C TRP A 46 0.42 3.73 -4.23
N ASN A 47 1.57 4.42 -4.23
CA ASN A 47 2.63 4.16 -5.21
C ASN A 47 3.41 2.88 -4.88
N ILE A 48 3.48 2.52 -3.59
CA ILE A 48 4.03 1.24 -3.13
C ILE A 48 2.95 0.16 -3.23
N GLY A 49 1.70 0.50 -2.92
CA GLY A 49 0.55 -0.39 -2.96
C GLY A 49 0.28 -1.14 -1.65
N VAL A 50 0.50 -0.49 -0.50
CA VAL A 50 0.35 -1.09 0.85
C VAL A 50 -0.62 -0.32 1.74
N PHE A 51 -1.32 -1.05 2.62
CA PHE A 51 -2.15 -0.49 3.69
C PHE A 51 -1.37 -0.38 5.00
N ILE A 52 -1.43 0.81 5.60
CA ILE A 52 -0.66 1.19 6.78
C ILE A 52 -1.54 1.91 7.81
N CYS A 53 -1.14 1.89 9.08
CA CYS A 53 -1.81 2.63 10.13
C CYS A 53 -1.44 4.12 10.09
N ILE A 54 -2.17 4.96 10.83
CA ILE A 54 -1.92 6.42 10.88
C ILE A 54 -0.50 6.77 11.34
N ARG A 55 0.05 5.98 12.27
CA ARG A 55 1.41 6.16 12.77
C ARG A 55 2.46 5.93 11.67
N CYS A 56 2.40 4.77 11.02
CA CYS A 56 3.32 4.45 9.91
C CYS A 56 3.11 5.40 8.72
N ALA A 57 1.87 5.85 8.47
CA ALA A 57 1.59 6.89 7.49
C ALA A 57 2.33 8.22 7.78
N GLY A 58 2.54 8.59 9.05
CA GLY A 58 3.40 9.72 9.43
C GLY A 58 4.85 9.51 8.99
N ILE A 59 5.41 8.34 9.31
CA ILE A 59 6.79 7.98 8.96
C ILE A 59 6.98 7.93 7.44
N HIS A 60 6.03 7.35 6.70
CA HIS A 60 6.07 7.30 5.24
C HIS A 60 6.08 8.69 4.58
N ARG A 61 5.52 9.72 5.23
CA ARG A 61 5.61 11.11 4.73
C ARG A 61 7.03 11.65 4.87
N ASN A 62 7.74 11.29 5.95
CA ASN A 62 9.12 11.72 6.19
C ASN A 62 10.12 11.11 5.20
N LEU A 63 9.78 9.98 4.55
CA LEU A 63 10.58 9.41 3.45
C LEU A 63 10.59 10.29 2.20
N GLY A 64 9.55 11.12 2.02
CA GLY A 64 9.37 11.97 0.84
C GLY A 64 8.62 11.30 -0.31
N VAL A 65 8.02 12.14 -1.16
CA VAL A 65 7.08 11.76 -2.23
C VAL A 65 7.70 10.96 -3.39
N HIS A 66 9.03 10.90 -3.46
CA HIS A 66 9.78 10.12 -4.42
C HIS A 66 9.87 8.63 -4.01
N ILE A 67 9.69 8.33 -2.72
CA ILE A 67 9.67 6.97 -2.16
C ILE A 67 8.23 6.54 -1.88
N SER A 68 7.48 7.34 -1.13
CA SER A 68 6.15 6.97 -0.66
C SER A 68 5.17 8.13 -0.76
N ARG A 69 3.98 7.85 -1.30
CA ARG A 69 2.88 8.80 -1.46
C ARG A 69 1.68 8.26 -0.71
N VAL A 70 1.36 8.91 0.41
CA VAL A 70 0.37 8.44 1.38
C VAL A 70 -0.98 9.12 1.15
N LYS A 71 -2.06 8.35 1.25
CA LYS A 71 -3.45 8.82 1.25
C LYS A 71 -4.27 8.12 2.33
N SER A 72 -5.26 8.81 2.87
CA SER A 72 -6.33 8.23 3.66
C SER A 72 -7.22 7.40 2.75
N VAL A 73 -7.62 6.22 3.20
CA VAL A 73 -8.50 5.33 2.42
C VAL A 73 -9.86 6.01 2.21
N ASN A 74 -10.41 6.63 3.26
CA ASN A 74 -11.79 7.14 3.26
C ASN A 74 -11.89 8.67 3.12
N LEU A 75 -10.84 9.42 3.47
CA LEU A 75 -10.90 10.89 3.52
C LEU A 75 -10.33 11.57 2.26
N ASP A 76 -9.47 10.88 1.52
CA ASP A 76 -8.86 11.43 0.31
C ASP A 76 -9.58 10.94 -0.95
N GLN A 77 -9.52 11.75 -2.02
CA GLN A 77 -9.96 11.34 -3.34
C GLN A 77 -8.92 10.45 -4.00
N TRP A 78 -9.38 9.40 -4.68
CA TRP A 78 -8.55 8.44 -5.39
C TRP A 78 -8.79 8.50 -6.88
N THR A 79 -7.72 8.38 -7.67
CA THR A 79 -7.82 8.22 -9.12
C THR A 79 -7.87 6.73 -9.49
N PRO A 80 -8.41 6.36 -10.67
CA PRO A 80 -8.46 4.97 -11.11
C PRO A 80 -7.08 4.30 -11.12
N GLU A 81 -6.03 5.01 -11.50
CA GLU A 81 -4.66 4.50 -11.56
C GLU A 81 -4.14 4.16 -10.15
N GLN A 82 -4.47 4.98 -9.16
CA GLN A 82 -4.07 4.76 -7.76
C GLN A 82 -4.79 3.55 -7.18
N ILE A 83 -6.06 3.36 -7.52
CA ILE A 83 -6.83 2.16 -7.15
C ILE A 83 -6.21 0.92 -7.79
N GLN A 84 -5.86 1.00 -9.08
CA GLN A 84 -5.20 -0.11 -9.76
C GLN A 84 -3.87 -0.48 -9.10
N CYS A 85 -3.05 0.50 -8.67
CA CYS A 85 -1.82 0.22 -7.92
C CYS A 85 -2.08 -0.58 -6.62
N MET A 86 -3.13 -0.23 -5.88
CA MET A 86 -3.51 -0.95 -4.66
C MET A 86 -3.98 -2.38 -4.96
N GLN A 87 -4.75 -2.59 -6.03
CA GLN A 87 -5.20 -3.92 -6.45
C GLN A 87 -4.05 -4.79 -6.98
N ASP A 88 -3.10 -4.17 -7.68
CA ASP A 88 -1.97 -4.86 -8.30
C ASP A 88 -0.94 -5.35 -7.30
N MET A 89 -0.80 -4.68 -6.16
CA MET A 89 0.14 -5.02 -5.10
C MET A 89 -0.57 -5.63 -3.88
N GLY A 90 -1.15 -4.81 -3.00
CA GLY A 90 -1.67 -5.23 -1.70
C GLY A 90 -0.55 -5.67 -0.74
N ASN A 91 -0.92 -5.88 0.53
CA ASN A 91 0.06 -6.26 1.55
C ASN A 91 0.67 -7.63 1.31
N THR A 92 -0.08 -8.57 0.71
CA THR A 92 0.41 -9.92 0.37
C THR A 92 1.63 -9.86 -0.54
N LYS A 93 1.53 -9.19 -1.69
CA LYS A 93 2.65 -9.10 -2.64
C LYS A 93 3.75 -8.18 -2.12
N ALA A 94 3.38 -7.12 -1.41
CA ALA A 94 4.37 -6.25 -0.78
C ALA A 94 5.22 -7.00 0.25
N ARG A 95 4.65 -7.94 1.01
CA ARG A 95 5.42 -8.80 1.92
C ARG A 95 6.39 -9.69 1.15
N LEU A 96 5.92 -10.37 0.09
CA LEU A 96 6.77 -11.20 -0.77
C LEU A 96 7.89 -10.42 -1.46
N LEU A 97 7.74 -9.10 -1.62
CA LEU A 97 8.70 -8.25 -2.32
C LEU A 97 9.65 -7.52 -1.37
N TYR A 98 9.12 -6.81 -0.37
CA TYR A 98 9.87 -5.94 0.53
C TYR A 98 10.30 -6.63 1.82
N GLU A 99 9.75 -7.80 2.13
CA GLU A 99 10.10 -8.61 3.32
C GLU A 99 10.63 -9.99 2.93
N ALA A 100 11.01 -10.20 1.65
CA ALA A 100 11.48 -11.48 1.13
C ALA A 100 12.72 -12.00 1.85
N ASN A 101 13.65 -11.10 2.18
CA ASN A 101 14.93 -11.41 2.81
C ASN A 101 14.95 -10.99 4.29
N LEU A 102 13.79 -10.96 4.95
CA LEU A 102 13.73 -10.75 6.39
C LEU A 102 14.37 -11.94 7.14
N PRO A 103 15.15 -11.71 8.21
CA PRO A 103 15.62 -12.80 9.06
C PRO A 103 14.44 -13.60 9.66
N GLU A 104 14.58 -14.94 9.76
CA GLU A 104 13.52 -15.80 10.31
C GLU A 104 13.13 -15.44 11.75
N ASN A 105 14.08 -14.93 12.53
CA ASN A 105 13.89 -14.50 13.92
C ASN A 105 13.51 -13.01 14.05
N PHE A 106 13.14 -12.35 12.94
CA PHE A 106 12.79 -10.95 12.96
C PHE A 106 11.53 -10.71 13.81
N ARG A 107 11.64 -9.75 14.74
CA ARG A 107 10.49 -9.27 15.53
C ARG A 107 10.10 -7.89 15.05
N ARG A 108 8.82 -7.73 14.71
CA ARG A 108 8.31 -6.45 14.23
C ARG A 108 8.42 -5.37 15.32
N PRO A 109 9.03 -4.22 15.03
CA PRO A 109 9.25 -3.18 16.03
C PRO A 109 7.93 -2.57 16.52
N GLN A 110 7.90 -2.20 17.80
CA GLN A 110 6.71 -1.63 18.46
C GLN A 110 6.85 -0.15 18.80
N THR A 111 8.08 0.29 19.11
CA THR A 111 8.39 1.69 19.43
C THR A 111 8.52 2.52 18.16
N ASP A 112 8.11 3.79 18.23
CA ASP A 112 8.04 4.66 17.06
C ASP A 112 9.40 4.82 16.37
N GLN A 113 10.47 4.98 17.15
CA GLN A 113 11.84 5.08 16.63
C GLN A 113 12.29 3.80 15.90
N ALA A 114 11.99 2.62 16.45
CA ALA A 114 12.38 1.36 15.81
C ALA A 114 11.55 1.09 14.56
N VAL A 115 10.26 1.46 14.56
CA VAL A 115 9.39 1.39 13.38
C VAL A 115 9.90 2.31 12.28
N GLU A 116 10.37 3.52 12.61
CA GLU A 116 10.96 4.45 11.65
C GLU A 116 12.20 3.85 10.97
N PHE A 117 13.16 3.33 11.75
CA PHE A 117 14.34 2.67 11.19
C PHE A 117 13.97 1.50 10.29
N PHE A 118 13.02 0.67 10.72
CA PHE A 118 12.56 -0.46 9.92
C PHE A 118 11.93 -0.03 8.60
N ILE A 119 11.05 0.98 8.60
CA ILE A 119 10.40 1.50 7.39
C ILE A 119 11.45 2.08 6.42
N ARG A 120 12.46 2.81 6.91
CA ARG A 120 13.56 3.32 6.09
C ARG A 120 14.39 2.18 5.49
N ASP A 121 14.80 1.21 6.30
CA ASP A 121 15.55 0.05 5.82
C ASP A 121 14.75 -0.75 4.77
N LYS A 122 13.44 -0.87 4.97
CA LYS A 122 12.53 -1.61 4.08
C LYS A 122 12.31 -0.92 2.73
N TYR A 123 11.99 0.38 2.70
CA TYR A 123 11.57 1.06 1.46
C TYR A 123 12.64 1.98 0.85
N GLU A 124 13.43 2.69 1.67
CA GLU A 124 14.47 3.62 1.21
C GLU A 124 15.73 2.85 0.84
N LYS A 125 16.25 2.03 1.77
CA LYS A 125 17.47 1.24 1.54
C LYS A 125 17.22 -0.08 0.82
N LYS A 126 15.95 -0.53 0.77
CA LYS A 126 15.54 -1.81 0.14
C LYS A 126 16.35 -3.01 0.68
N LYS A 127 16.65 -3.01 1.98
CA LYS A 127 17.54 -3.98 2.63
C LYS A 127 17.06 -5.42 2.50
N TYR A 128 15.74 -5.63 2.55
CA TYR A 128 15.11 -6.94 2.51
C TYR A 128 14.40 -7.24 1.18
N TYR A 129 14.64 -6.40 0.17
CA TYR A 129 13.93 -6.41 -1.10
C TYR A 129 14.42 -7.54 -2.02
N ASP A 130 13.50 -8.31 -2.60
CA ASP A 130 13.85 -9.28 -3.64
C ASP A 130 13.54 -8.75 -5.05
N LYS A 131 14.58 -8.56 -5.86
CA LYS A 131 14.45 -8.12 -7.25
C LYS A 131 13.82 -9.19 -8.14
N ASN A 132 13.94 -10.48 -7.78
CA ASN A 132 13.45 -11.60 -8.57
C ASN A 132 11.94 -11.80 -8.44
N ALA A 133 11.34 -11.43 -7.30
CA ALA A 133 9.89 -11.45 -7.09
C ALA A 133 9.09 -10.62 -8.13
N ILE A 134 9.68 -9.53 -8.65
CA ILE A 134 9.08 -8.71 -9.73
C ILE A 134 9.00 -9.49 -11.05
N ALA A 135 10.04 -10.28 -11.37
CA ALA A 135 10.07 -11.05 -12.60
C ALA A 135 9.01 -12.18 -12.61
N ILE A 136 8.71 -12.74 -11.44
CA ILE A 136 7.68 -13.78 -11.28
C ILE A 136 6.28 -13.18 -11.43
N THR A 137 6.01 -12.07 -10.73
CA THR A 137 4.71 -11.38 -10.81
C THR A 137 4.40 -10.85 -12.22
N ASN A 138 5.39 -10.37 -12.96
CA ASN A 138 5.21 -9.96 -14.35
C ASN A 138 4.92 -11.14 -15.28
N LYS A 139 5.62 -12.27 -15.13
CA LYS A 139 5.35 -13.50 -15.91
C LYS A 139 3.94 -14.07 -15.64
N GLU A 140 3.45 -13.99 -14.41
CA GLU A 140 2.08 -14.40 -14.06
C GLU A 140 1.03 -13.48 -14.69
N LYS A 141 1.27 -12.16 -14.72
CA LYS A 141 0.40 -11.20 -15.40
C LYS A 141 0.34 -11.43 -16.91
N GLU A 142 1.47 -11.77 -17.55
CA GLU A 142 1.51 -12.11 -18.98
C GLU A 142 0.76 -13.40 -19.30
N LYS A 143 0.85 -14.42 -18.44
CA LYS A 143 0.10 -15.67 -18.60
C LYS A 143 -1.41 -15.51 -18.46
N LYS A 144 -1.90 -14.57 -17.63
CA LYS A 144 -3.34 -14.27 -17.47
C LYS A 144 -3.92 -13.38 -18.58
N LYS A 145 -3.07 -12.80 -19.44
CA LYS A 145 -3.48 -11.98 -20.60
C LYS A 145 -3.56 -12.77 -21.91
N LYS A 146 -3.06 -14.02 -21.92
CA LYS A 146 -3.28 -15.00 -23.00
C LYS A 146 -4.48 -15.86 -22.67
#